data_AF-A0A3C1GNW4-F1
#
_entry.id   AF-A0A3C1GNW4-F1
#
_cell.length_a   1.000
_cell.length_b   1.000
_cell.length_c   1.000
_cell.angle_alpha   90.00
_cell.angle_beta   90.00
_cell.angle_gamma   90.00
#
_symmetry.space_group_name_H-M   'P 1'
#
loop_
_entity.id
_entity.type
_entity.pdbx_description
1 polymer ?
#
loop_
_entity_poly.entity_id
_entity_poly.type
_entity_poly.pdbx_seq_one_letter_code
_entity_poly.pdbx_strand_id
1 'polypeptide(L)'
;MASIRARRGKLFVDFRYMNIRCRETTNLTDTPANRKKLAKIIEKMEAEITLGIFDYAAYFPKSERAKEMTALADRAEACISRNPTFKQFADIWYEEKKIEWRPSY
;
A
#
# COMPACT_ATOMS: atom_id res chain seq x y z
N MET A 1 16.31 0.61 -0.15
CA MET A 1 17.31 -0.35 0.32
C MET A 1 16.77 -1.12 1.50
N ALA A 2 16.08 -2.20 1.17
CA ALA A 2 15.67 -3.25 2.07
C ALA A 2 16.89 -4.06 2.53
N SER A 3 16.87 -4.55 3.77
CA SER A 3 17.91 -5.43 4.31
C SER A 3 17.32 -6.75 4.75
N ILE A 4 18.00 -7.85 4.42
CA ILE A 4 17.64 -9.21 4.86
C ILE A 4 18.47 -9.54 6.09
N ARG A 5 17.80 -10.02 7.13
CA ARG A 5 18.46 -10.46 8.36
C ARG A 5 17.82 -11.75 8.85
N ALA A 6 18.51 -12.49 9.70
CA ALA A 6 18.00 -13.70 10.32
C ALA A 6 17.78 -13.48 11.82
N ARG A 7 16.66 -13.99 12.36
CA ARG A 7 16.38 -14.00 13.80
C ARG A 7 15.74 -15.33 14.17
N ARG A 8 16.31 -16.01 15.17
CA ARG A 8 15.82 -17.33 15.65
C ARG A 8 15.62 -18.35 14.51
N GLY A 9 16.55 -18.39 13.54
CA GLY A 9 16.52 -19.32 12.42
C GLY A 9 15.53 -18.98 11.29
N LYS A 10 14.77 -17.88 11.40
CA LYS A 10 13.89 -17.38 10.34
C LYS A 10 14.42 -16.10 9.71
N LEU A 11 14.19 -15.94 8.41
CA LEU A 11 14.53 -14.73 7.67
C LEU A 11 13.48 -13.64 7.90
N PHE A 12 13.94 -12.40 8.05
CA PHE A 12 13.08 -11.22 8.10
C PHE A 12 13.64 -10.13 7.20
N VAL A 13 12.74 -9.29 6.71
CA VAL A 13 13.04 -8.18 5.81
C VAL A 13 12.76 -6.88 6.54
N ASP A 14 13.69 -5.95 6.46
CA ASP A 14 13.56 -4.59 6.98
C ASP A 14 13.64 -3.62 5.81
N PHE A 15 12.54 -2.94 5.51
CA PHE A 15 12.43 -1.99 4.41
C PHE A 15 11.60 -0.76 4.83
N ARG A 16 11.59 0.26 3.98
CA ARG A 16 10.75 1.45 4.18
C ARG A 16 9.74 1.55 3.04
N TYR A 17 8.48 1.79 3.39
CA TYR A 17 7.39 2.06 2.45
C TYR A 17 6.56 3.22 3.01
N MET A 18 6.19 4.19 2.17
CA MET A 18 5.46 5.41 2.60
C MET A 18 6.09 6.13 3.81
N ASN A 19 7.42 6.23 3.85
CA ASN A 19 8.22 6.79 4.97
C ASN A 19 8.09 6.04 6.32
N ILE A 20 7.45 4.87 6.33
CA ILE A 20 7.28 4.01 7.50
C ILE A 20 8.23 2.84 7.40
N ARG A 21 8.90 2.51 8.51
CA ARG A 21 9.76 1.32 8.59
C ARG A 21 8.91 0.07 8.79
N CYS A 22 9.00 -0.86 7.85
CA CYS A 22 8.31 -2.14 7.88
C CYS A 22 9.31 -3.27 8.12
N ARG A 23 9.07 -4.05 9.17
CA ARG A 23 9.84 -5.26 9.47
C ARG A 23 8.92 -6.45 9.41
N GLU A 24 9.10 -7.27 8.40
CA GLU A 24 8.27 -8.43 8.15
C GLU A 24 9.08 -9.71 8.33
N THR A 25 8.62 -10.58 9.23
CA THR A 25 9.19 -11.91 9.42
C THR A 25 8.60 -12.87 8.41
N THR A 26 9.46 -13.52 7.63
CA THR A 26 9.06 -14.58 6.71
C THR A 26 9.10 -15.94 7.41
N ASN A 27 8.35 -16.91 6.87
CA ASN A 27 8.41 -18.30 7.35
C ASN A 27 9.60 -19.10 6.79
N LEU A 28 10.49 -18.46 6.03
CA LEU A 28 11.65 -19.12 5.44
C LEU A 28 12.75 -19.33 6.49
N THR A 29 13.27 -20.55 6.53
CA THR A 29 14.46 -20.88 7.32
C THR A 29 15.70 -20.22 6.74
N ASP A 30 16.65 -19.90 7.62
CA ASP A 30 17.91 -19.28 7.25
C ASP A 30 18.83 -20.25 6.49
N THR A 31 18.58 -20.40 5.20
CA THR A 31 19.42 -21.16 4.27
C THR A 31 19.91 -20.27 3.12
N PRO A 32 21.08 -20.54 2.54
CA PRO A 32 21.61 -19.74 1.42
C PRO A 32 20.67 -19.69 0.21
N ALA A 33 19.98 -20.80 -0.07
CA ALA A 33 18.99 -20.88 -1.13
C ALA A 33 17.78 -19.97 -0.88
N ASN A 34 17.24 -19.97 0.35
CA ASN A 34 16.12 -19.12 0.74
C ASN A 34 16.51 -17.64 0.77
N ARG A 35 17.73 -17.31 1.20
CA ARG A 35 18.27 -15.93 1.13
C ARG A 35 18.31 -15.41 -0.31
N LYS A 36 18.81 -16.22 -1.26
CA LYS A 36 18.83 -15.84 -2.69
C LYS A 36 17.41 -15.65 -3.26
N LYS A 37 16.47 -16.52 -2.90
CA LYS A 37 15.06 -16.39 -3.32
C LYS A 37 14.45 -15.10 -2.78
N LEU A 38 14.67 -14.83 -1.48
CA LEU A 38 14.13 -13.64 -0.83
C LEU A 38 14.75 -12.35 -1.39
N ALA A 39 16.04 -12.35 -1.74
CA ALA A 39 16.71 -11.23 -2.38
C ALA A 39 16.05 -10.85 -3.72
N LYS A 40 15.73 -11.84 -4.57
CA LYS A 40 15.01 -11.60 -5.84
C LYS A 40 13.61 -11.02 -5.62
N ILE A 41 12.89 -11.51 -4.62
CA ILE A 41 11.56 -10.99 -4.27
C ILE A 41 11.69 -9.53 -3.83
N ILE A 42 12.67 -9.22 -2.98
CA ILE A 42 12.92 -7.85 -2.50
C ILE A 42 13.28 -6.91 -3.66
N GLU A 43 14.11 -7.35 -4.59
CA GLU A 43 14.45 -6.56 -5.79
C GLU A 43 13.19 -6.22 -6.61
N LYS A 44 12.28 -7.19 -6.79
CA LYS A 44 10.97 -6.97 -7.43
C LYS A 44 10.11 -5.98 -6.64
N MET A 45 10.06 -6.12 -5.31
CA MET A 45 9.32 -5.20 -4.45
C MET A 45 9.88 -3.77 -4.53
N GLU A 46 11.20 -3.59 -4.52
CA GLU A 46 11.82 -2.26 -4.66
C GLU A 46 11.50 -1.63 -6.01
N ALA A 47 11.49 -2.41 -7.09
CA ALA A 47 11.06 -1.94 -8.41
C ALA A 47 9.58 -1.51 -8.39
N GLU A 48 8.69 -2.31 -7.81
CA GLU A 48 7.25 -1.99 -7.70
C GLU A 48 6.98 -0.77 -6.83
N ILE A 49 7.74 -0.57 -5.74
CA ILE A 49 7.64 0.63 -4.88
C ILE A 49 8.04 1.86 -5.68
N THR A 50 9.09 1.76 -6.49
CA THR A 50 9.57 2.85 -7.35
C THR A 50 8.55 3.19 -8.44
N LEU A 51 7.86 2.18 -8.97
CA LEU A 51 6.80 2.34 -9.97
C LEU A 51 5.46 2.80 -9.36
N GLY A 52 5.32 2.78 -8.03
CA GLY A 52 4.08 3.14 -7.33
C GLY A 52 2.94 2.11 -7.43
N ILE A 53 3.24 0.87 -7.85
CA ILE A 53 2.26 -0.23 -8.00
C ILE A 53 2.37 -1.29 -6.91
N PHE A 54 3.16 -1.00 -5.87
CA PHE A 54 3.46 -1.97 -4.83
C PHE A 54 2.26 -2.22 -3.91
N ASP A 55 1.78 -3.47 -3.89
CA ASP A 55 0.74 -3.93 -2.98
C ASP A 55 1.35 -4.68 -1.78
N TYR A 56 1.32 -4.03 -0.61
CA TYR A 56 1.81 -4.60 0.63
C TYR A 56 1.07 -5.88 1.04
N ALA A 57 -0.26 -5.90 0.86
CA ALA A 57 -1.11 -7.01 1.31
C ALA A 57 -0.90 -8.26 0.45
N ALA A 58 -0.55 -8.10 -0.83
CA ALA A 58 -0.22 -9.21 -1.72
C ALA A 58 1.05 -9.95 -1.27
N TYR A 59 2.09 -9.24 -0.82
CA TYR A 59 3.33 -9.85 -0.34
C TYR A 59 3.24 -10.38 1.09
N PHE A 60 2.55 -9.64 1.97
CA PHE A 60 2.45 -9.96 3.39
C PHE A 60 1.00 -10.04 3.87
N PRO A 61 0.20 -11.03 3.39
CA PRO A 61 -1.23 -11.11 3.70
C PRO A 61 -1.53 -11.40 5.17
N LYS A 62 -0.56 -11.94 5.92
CA LYS A 62 -0.68 -12.27 7.34
C LYS A 62 -0.06 -11.21 8.26
N SER A 63 0.39 -10.08 7.72
CA SER A 63 0.92 -9.01 8.56
C SER A 63 -0.22 -8.21 9.17
N GLU A 64 -0.16 -7.96 10.48
CA GLU A 64 -1.07 -7.02 11.15
C GLU A 64 -1.01 -5.62 10.53
N ARG A 65 0.14 -5.27 9.95
CA ARG A 65 0.38 -3.96 9.33
C ARG A 65 -0.19 -3.86 7.92
N ALA A 66 -0.64 -4.97 7.32
CA ALA A 66 -1.23 -4.94 5.98
C ALA A 66 -2.39 -3.94 5.92
N LYS A 67 -3.29 -3.98 6.90
CA LYS A 67 -4.44 -3.06 6.99
C LYS A 67 -4.01 -1.59 7.10
N GLU A 68 -2.99 -1.30 7.92
CA GLU A 68 -2.46 0.05 8.10
C GLU A 68 -1.85 0.59 6.81
N MET A 69 -1.05 -0.24 6.12
CA MET A 69 -0.37 0.18 4.90
C MET A 69 -1.33 0.34 3.72
N THR A 70 -2.37 -0.51 3.62
CA THR A 70 -3.44 -0.35 2.61
C THR A 70 -4.19 0.96 2.83
N ALA A 71 -4.63 1.25 4.05
CA ALA A 71 -5.32 2.51 4.36
C ALA A 71 -4.45 3.76 4.07
N LEU A 72 -3.13 3.63 4.20
CA LEU A 72 -2.18 4.71 3.88
C LEU A 72 -1.99 4.89 2.36
N ALA A 73 -1.96 3.78 1.61
CA ALA A 73 -1.95 3.80 0.17
C ALA A 73 -3.25 4.42 -0.38
N ASP A 74 -4.41 4.02 0.14
CA ASP A 74 -5.71 4.58 -0.23
C ASP A 74 -5.78 6.09 0.04
N ARG A 75 -5.23 6.55 1.17
CA ARG A 75 -5.15 8.00 1.48
C ARG A 75 -4.22 8.73 0.52
N ALA A 76 -3.08 8.14 0.17
CA ALA A 76 -2.15 8.72 -0.80
C ALA A 76 -2.83 8.82 -2.18
N GLU A 77 -3.53 7.78 -2.60
CA GLU A 77 -4.29 7.76 -3.85
C GLU A 77 -5.48 8.73 -3.82
N ALA A 78 -6.18 8.88 -2.70
CA ALA A 78 -7.22 9.90 -2.53
C ALA A 78 -6.67 11.33 -2.58
N CYS A 79 -5.41 11.55 -2.21
CA CYS A 79 -4.75 12.85 -2.26
C CYS A 79 -4.20 13.17 -3.66
N ILE A 80 -3.78 12.14 -4.40
CA ILE A 80 -3.26 12.26 -5.78
C ILE A 80 -4.40 12.31 -6.80
N SER A 81 -5.43 11.47 -6.60
CA SER A 81 -6.64 11.52 -7.39
C SER A 81 -7.27 12.88 -7.13
N ARG A 82 -7.44 13.67 -8.18
CA ARG A 82 -8.18 14.95 -8.14
C ARG A 82 -9.68 14.71 -7.95
N ASN A 83 -10.05 13.60 -7.31
CA ASN A 83 -11.42 13.23 -7.08
C ASN A 83 -11.95 14.21 -6.02
N PRO A 84 -13.05 14.92 -6.33
CA PRO A 84 -13.65 15.81 -5.35
C PRO A 84 -13.98 14.99 -4.10
N THR A 85 -13.72 15.57 -2.93
CA THR A 85 -14.23 15.01 -1.67
C THR A 85 -15.75 14.82 -1.77
N PHE A 86 -16.33 13.90 -0.99
CA PHE A 86 -17.79 13.69 -1.01
C PHE A 86 -18.58 14.99 -0.85
N LYS A 87 -18.09 15.92 -0.03
CA LYS A 87 -18.67 17.26 0.13
C LYS A 87 -18.64 18.05 -1.19
N GLN A 88 -17.47 18.17 -1.81
CA GLN A 88 -17.33 18.87 -3.10
C GLN A 88 -18.17 18.23 -4.20
N PHE A 89 -18.25 16.90 -4.23
CA PHE A 89 -19.10 16.18 -5.15
C PHE A 89 -20.59 16.45 -4.90
N ALA A 90 -21.02 16.47 -3.63
CA ALA A 90 -22.40 16.77 -3.27
C ALA A 90 -22.81 18.19 -3.68
N ASP A 91 -21.92 19.17 -3.53
CA ASP A 91 -22.15 20.54 -3.99
C ASP A 91 -22.30 20.61 -5.52
N ILE A 92 -21.39 19.96 -6.27
CA ILE A 92 -21.45 19.88 -7.74
C ILE A 92 -22.75 19.20 -8.20
N TRP A 93 -23.06 18.04 -7.62
CA TRP A 93 -24.26 17.27 -7.93
C TRP A 93 -25.54 18.06 -7.63
N TYR A 94 -25.57 18.79 -6.51
CA TYR A 94 -26.70 19.62 -6.14
C TYR A 94 -26.94 20.75 -7.14
N GLU A 95 -25.89 21.46 -7.55
CA GLU A 95 -25.99 22.51 -8.56
C GLU A 95 -26.47 21.96 -9.91
N GLU A 96 -25.96 20.81 -10.34
CA GLU A 96 -26.41 20.13 -11.57
C GLU A 96 -27.90 19.73 -11.49
N LYS A 97 -28.34 19.16 -10.35
CA LYS A 97 -29.71 18.68 -10.18
C LYS A 97 -30.73 19.78 -9.93
N LYS A 98 -30.33 20.89 -9.32
CA LYS A 98 -31.19 22.05 -9.08
C LYS A 98 -31.77 22.63 -10.37
N ILE A 99 -31.05 22.52 -11.49
CA ILE A 99 -31.51 22.98 -12.81
C ILE A 99 -32.68 22.11 -13.33
N GLU A 100 -32.68 20.81 -13.01
CA GLU A 100 -33.74 19.87 -13.42
C GLU A 100 -35.01 20.03 -12.57
N TRP A 101 -34.89 20.57 -11.36
CA TRP A 101 -36.00 20.70 -10.43
C TRP A 101 -36.89 21.88 -10.83
N ARG A 102 -38.00 21.57 -11.49
CA ARG A 102 -39.05 22.57 -11.73
C ARG A 102 -39.66 23.00 -10.40
N PRO A 103 -39.88 24.31 -10.16
CA PRO A 103 -40.73 24.74 -9.08
C PRO A 103 -42.15 24.26 -9.41
N SER A 104 -42.63 23.27 -8.66
CA SER A 104 -44.03 22.90 -8.66
C SER A 104 -44.82 24.07 -8.08
N TYR A 105 -45.59 24.77 -8.91
CA TYR A 105 -46.59 25.76 -8.49
C TYR A 105 -47.91 25.04 -8.17
#